data_AF-A0AAN0K8Q0-F1
#
_entry.id   AF-A0AAN0K8Q0-F1
#
_cell.length_a   1.000
_cell.length_b   1.000
_cell.length_c   1.000
_cell.angle_alpha   90.00
_cell.angle_beta   90.00
_cell.angle_gamma   90.00
#
_symmetry.space_group_name_H-M   'P 1'
#
loop_
_entity.id
_entity.type
_entity.pdbx_description
1 polymer ?
#
loop_
_entity_poly.entity_id
_entity_poly.type
_entity_poly.pdbx_seq_one_letter_code
_entity_poly.pdbx_strand_id
1 'polypeptide(L)'
;MGADKCGIIKNHIKSDIFSALGIVMPTIHTDVLSIDFPPRFTSVEQIGQGTLGQYPTDDSLVVLDIYPVDRELLHKTETGQTERYRTFCGKIYGTLTWLEEKTLALGNDSALLMTAEGVYGFAYLFAFIRLTDTVCLFAGGYCPLEQQQEHFITIETALRSLRIVTATPETAYHSHLQAKGAEAATTQGNDVKAKQKSIAETPAYPPITLDPALLPLLAENSPTRQHLVDALLSAKAIAPIAHAVAGTLRSSVDFYHGAEDDHTELGNHRLGGLPDLPDDVPYPCVGVAKDTLLEYEACWQAGDDEKDVCIFPWDETTQTYRVPLEFIAQVDCGALALLQDYLPHEGTLFFFLECGSSPLTTRGKVIYVQNTASLSSGTRFAELAFNDEKTLGQKPAFKLHPRASVTVPSFYALRQNPHIGSILCSRLNLEQQAALDDDAYDDALSRLGFAQYYAWQLRQLGELNLLPGSKTTEEQLAWMTENDMLPSGFPSETPLPEYQGIARVNGCGFSQHELPELQAAQKLGGDAQDWLVLFQVCLDGQFQWDDGILNFIIHRTDLAAQRFDRIFMVCDY
;
A
#
# COMPACT_ATOMS: atom_id res chain seq x y z
N MET A 1 -41.81 29.38 -51.46
CA MET A 1 -43.18 29.11 -50.97
C MET A 1 -43.40 27.62 -51.14
N GLY A 2 -43.74 26.80 -50.16
CA GLY A 2 -44.03 26.98 -48.75
C GLY A 2 -43.93 25.61 -48.07
N ALA A 3 -43.87 25.64 -46.74
CA ALA A 3 -43.71 24.51 -45.85
C ALA A 3 -44.98 23.65 -45.70
N ASP A 4 -44.79 22.45 -45.12
CA ASP A 4 -45.30 22.04 -43.79
C ASP A 4 -46.13 20.73 -43.69
N LYS A 5 -45.74 19.94 -42.66
CA LYS A 5 -46.50 19.00 -41.80
C LYS A 5 -46.44 17.47 -41.94
N CYS A 6 -46.18 16.91 -40.74
CA CYS A 6 -46.67 15.64 -40.14
C CYS A 6 -45.69 14.45 -40.21
N GLY A 7 -45.29 13.78 -39.13
CA GLY A 7 -45.66 13.89 -37.71
C GLY A 7 -44.72 13.02 -36.86
N ILE A 8 -44.72 13.33 -35.57
CA ILE A 8 -43.81 12.88 -34.51
C ILE A 8 -44.16 11.45 -34.07
N ILE A 9 -43.18 10.52 -34.11
CA ILE A 9 -43.17 9.29 -33.31
C ILE A 9 -41.99 9.45 -32.33
N LYS A 10 -42.27 9.86 -31.09
CA LYS A 10 -41.28 9.91 -30.01
C LYS A 10 -41.30 8.58 -29.26
N ASN A 11 -40.10 8.01 -29.12
CA ASN A 11 -39.77 6.85 -28.31
C ASN A 11 -40.27 7.02 -26.86
N HIS A 12 -41.31 6.27 -26.50
CA HIS A 12 -41.75 6.04 -25.12
C HIS A 12 -41.70 4.56 -24.72
N ILE A 13 -40.93 3.75 -25.45
CA ILE A 13 -40.86 2.30 -25.25
C ILE A 13 -39.44 1.93 -24.84
N LYS A 14 -39.05 2.19 -23.58
CA LYS A 14 -37.93 1.48 -22.90
C LYS A 14 -38.06 1.48 -21.36
N SER A 15 -38.71 2.48 -20.77
CA SER A 15 -39.01 2.54 -19.32
C SER A 15 -39.99 1.45 -18.86
N ASP A 16 -41.04 1.19 -19.65
CA ASP A 16 -42.18 0.38 -19.18
C ASP A 16 -41.96 -1.14 -19.25
N ILE A 17 -40.89 -1.60 -19.90
CA ILE A 17 -40.59 -3.04 -20.01
C ILE A 17 -40.05 -3.60 -18.68
N PHE A 18 -39.31 -2.81 -17.91
CA PHE A 18 -38.75 -3.25 -16.62
C PHE A 18 -39.80 -3.25 -15.50
N SER A 19 -40.75 -2.30 -15.52
CA SER A 19 -41.86 -2.27 -14.56
C SER A 19 -42.84 -3.44 -14.75
N ALA A 20 -42.95 -4.00 -15.95
CA ALA A 20 -43.85 -5.12 -16.25
C ALA A 20 -43.29 -6.51 -15.85
N LEU A 21 -41.97 -6.61 -15.58
CA LEU A 21 -41.28 -7.86 -15.23
C LEU A 21 -41.01 -8.02 -13.72
N GLY A 22 -41.40 -7.06 -12.88
CA GLY A 22 -41.20 -7.13 -11.43
C GLY A 22 -39.73 -7.10 -10.98
N ILE A 23 -38.81 -6.73 -11.87
CA ILE A 23 -37.38 -6.59 -11.55
C ILE A 23 -37.19 -5.24 -10.86
N VAL A 24 -37.04 -5.25 -9.54
CA VAL A 24 -36.75 -4.05 -8.75
C VAL A 24 -35.28 -3.69 -8.94
N MET A 25 -35.02 -2.54 -9.57
CA MET A 25 -33.66 -1.98 -9.63
C MET A 25 -33.33 -1.33 -8.28
N PRO A 26 -32.17 -1.63 -7.66
CA PRO A 26 -31.75 -0.90 -6.47
C PRO A 26 -31.54 0.57 -6.81
N THR A 27 -32.30 1.44 -6.14
CA THR A 27 -32.22 2.89 -6.30
C THR A 27 -31.57 3.51 -5.07
N ILE A 28 -30.51 4.28 -5.25
CA ILE A 28 -29.93 5.13 -4.21
C ILE A 28 -30.44 6.57 -4.39
N HIS A 29 -30.70 7.22 -3.26
CA HIS A 29 -31.13 8.61 -3.21
C HIS A 29 -30.34 9.34 -2.12
N THR A 30 -29.55 10.32 -2.53
CA THR A 30 -28.86 11.26 -1.64
C THR A 30 -29.46 12.65 -1.80
N ASP A 31 -28.97 13.62 -1.03
CA ASP A 31 -29.41 15.00 -1.22
C ASP A 31 -28.96 15.54 -2.59
N VAL A 32 -27.88 15.00 -3.17
CA VAL A 32 -27.27 15.44 -4.44
C VAL A 32 -27.78 14.69 -5.66
N LEU A 33 -27.95 13.38 -5.54
CA LEU A 33 -28.18 12.51 -6.68
C LEU A 33 -29.21 11.44 -6.37
N SER A 34 -29.82 10.91 -7.43
CA SER A 34 -30.57 9.68 -7.39
C SER A 34 -30.17 8.84 -8.59
N ILE A 35 -29.90 7.55 -8.38
CA ILE A 35 -29.46 6.65 -9.44
C ILE A 35 -30.09 5.27 -9.26
N ASP A 36 -30.47 4.67 -10.39
CA ASP A 36 -30.96 3.29 -10.46
C ASP A 36 -29.81 2.40 -10.95
N PHE A 37 -29.39 1.44 -10.13
CA PHE A 37 -28.37 0.47 -10.51
C PHE A 37 -29.00 -0.71 -11.25
N PRO A 38 -28.42 -1.15 -12.39
CA PRO A 38 -28.83 -2.37 -13.06
C PRO A 38 -28.77 -3.59 -12.11
N PRO A 39 -29.65 -4.61 -12.28
CA PRO A 39 -29.71 -5.79 -11.41
C PRO A 39 -28.41 -6.59 -11.28
N ARG A 40 -27.44 -6.35 -12.18
CA ARG A 40 -26.13 -7.00 -12.15
C ARG A 40 -25.28 -6.51 -10.98
N PHE A 41 -25.49 -5.28 -10.50
CA PHE A 41 -24.85 -4.76 -9.28
C PHE A 41 -25.38 -5.52 -8.06
N THR A 42 -24.55 -6.39 -7.49
CA THR A 42 -24.91 -7.26 -6.37
C THR A 42 -24.74 -6.58 -5.02
N SER A 43 -23.96 -5.49 -4.96
CA SER A 43 -23.76 -4.67 -3.78
C SER A 43 -23.84 -3.20 -4.18
N VAL A 44 -24.69 -2.45 -3.48
CA VAL A 44 -24.89 -1.01 -3.72
C VAL A 44 -25.01 -0.31 -2.38
N GLU A 45 -24.18 0.70 -2.16
CA GLU A 45 -24.08 1.43 -0.90
C GLU A 45 -24.12 2.95 -1.16
N GLN A 46 -24.61 3.68 -0.17
CA GLN A 46 -24.52 5.14 -0.12
C GLN A 46 -23.36 5.52 0.81
N ILE A 47 -22.45 6.37 0.34
CA ILE A 47 -21.31 6.86 1.13
C ILE A 47 -21.40 8.39 1.19
N GLY A 48 -21.86 8.91 2.32
CA GLY A 48 -22.21 10.33 2.45
C GLY A 48 -23.23 10.77 1.39
N GLN A 49 -22.85 11.72 0.53
CA GLN A 49 -23.67 12.16 -0.62
C GLN A 49 -23.35 11.45 -1.95
N GLY A 50 -22.48 10.45 -1.92
CA GLY A 50 -22.11 9.61 -3.07
C GLY A 50 -22.68 8.20 -2.97
N THR A 51 -22.29 7.34 -3.91
CA THR A 51 -22.72 5.95 -3.98
C THR A 51 -21.66 5.07 -4.62
N LEU A 52 -21.56 3.85 -4.10
CA LEU A 52 -20.68 2.79 -4.60
C LEU A 52 -21.53 1.60 -5.02
N GLY A 53 -21.43 1.20 -6.28
CA GLY A 53 -22.01 -0.04 -6.79
C GLY A 53 -20.89 -0.99 -7.22
N GLN A 54 -21.02 -2.28 -6.88
CA GLN A 54 -20.09 -3.30 -7.33
C GLN A 54 -20.78 -4.63 -7.68
N TYR A 55 -20.15 -5.40 -8.58
CA TYR A 55 -20.46 -6.81 -8.80
C TYR A 55 -19.25 -7.63 -9.21
N PRO A 56 -19.18 -8.91 -8.80
CA PRO A 56 -18.06 -9.78 -9.14
C PRO A 56 -18.12 -10.27 -10.60
N THR A 57 -16.95 -10.53 -11.17
CA THR A 57 -16.71 -11.33 -12.38
C THR A 57 -15.86 -12.55 -12.01
N ASP A 58 -15.68 -13.50 -12.92
CA ASP A 58 -14.96 -14.76 -12.63
C ASP A 58 -13.55 -14.53 -12.05
N ASP A 59 -12.85 -13.48 -12.51
CA ASP A 59 -11.47 -13.18 -12.11
C ASP A 59 -11.28 -11.80 -11.43
N SER A 60 -12.35 -11.04 -11.15
CA SER A 60 -12.23 -9.65 -10.66
C SER A 60 -13.55 -9.02 -10.16
N LEU A 61 -13.57 -7.70 -10.00
CA LEU A 61 -14.76 -6.88 -9.70
C LEU A 61 -15.00 -5.79 -10.74
N VAL A 62 -16.27 -5.49 -10.97
CA VAL A 62 -16.71 -4.28 -11.66
C VAL A 62 -17.24 -3.31 -10.63
N VAL A 63 -16.79 -2.06 -10.71
CA VAL A 63 -17.13 -1.01 -9.74
C VAL A 63 -17.61 0.25 -10.45
N LEU A 64 -18.55 0.95 -9.82
CA LEU A 64 -18.97 2.30 -10.16
C LEU A 64 -19.09 3.12 -8.86
N ASP A 65 -18.20 4.08 -8.70
CA ASP A 65 -18.22 5.03 -7.59
C ASP A 65 -18.62 6.43 -8.10
N ILE A 66 -19.55 7.10 -7.42
CA ILE A 66 -20.06 8.41 -7.81
C ILE A 66 -20.11 9.30 -6.57
N TYR A 67 -19.43 10.45 -6.60
CA TYR A 67 -19.42 11.38 -5.46
C TYR A 67 -19.18 12.83 -5.89
N PRO A 68 -19.61 13.82 -5.06
CA PRO A 68 -19.32 15.23 -5.31
C PRO A 68 -17.85 15.54 -5.03
N VAL A 69 -17.24 16.33 -5.91
CA VAL A 69 -15.86 16.82 -5.81
C VAL A 69 -15.81 18.33 -6.01
N ASP A 70 -14.87 18.97 -5.33
CA ASP A 70 -14.56 20.39 -5.53
C ASP A 70 -13.97 20.63 -6.93
N ARG A 71 -14.42 21.69 -7.59
CA ARG A 71 -13.95 22.11 -8.91
C ARG A 71 -12.66 22.92 -8.85
N GLU A 72 -12.18 23.38 -7.69
CA GLU A 72 -10.86 24.02 -7.55
C GLU A 72 -9.70 23.05 -7.91
N LEU A 73 -9.93 21.73 -7.82
CA LEU A 73 -9.09 20.69 -8.44
C LEU A 73 -9.01 20.77 -9.97
N LEU A 74 -9.79 21.64 -10.61
CA LEU A 74 -9.90 21.84 -12.06
C LEU A 74 -9.60 23.28 -12.50
N HIS A 75 -9.05 24.16 -11.65
CA HIS A 75 -8.83 25.57 -11.98
C HIS A 75 -7.36 26.04 -12.13
N LYS A 76 -6.36 25.19 -11.86
CA LYS A 76 -4.95 25.55 -12.14
C LYS A 76 -4.68 25.38 -13.65
N THR A 77 -4.02 26.37 -14.24
CA THR A 77 -3.93 26.67 -15.67
C THR A 77 -3.40 25.52 -16.54
N GLU A 78 -4.24 25.03 -17.45
CA GLU A 78 -3.91 24.38 -18.73
C GLU A 78 -5.13 24.44 -19.66
N THR A 79 -4.91 24.41 -20.97
CA THR A 79 -5.96 24.59 -22.00
C THR A 79 -6.97 23.44 -22.03
N GLY A 80 -8.26 23.77 -22.05
CA GLY A 80 -9.37 22.81 -22.23
C GLY A 80 -9.86 22.14 -20.93
N GLN A 81 -11.16 21.87 -20.84
CA GLN A 81 -11.79 21.24 -19.66
C GLN A 81 -11.51 19.73 -19.59
N THR A 82 -11.48 19.05 -20.74
CA THR A 82 -11.20 17.63 -20.87
C THR A 82 -9.81 17.25 -20.33
N GLU A 83 -8.76 17.99 -20.72
CA GLU A 83 -7.39 17.64 -20.31
C GLU A 83 -7.22 17.67 -18.78
N ARG A 84 -7.91 18.60 -18.11
CA ARG A 84 -7.94 18.67 -16.64
C ARG A 84 -8.58 17.45 -15.99
N TYR A 85 -9.67 16.95 -16.58
CA TYR A 85 -10.30 15.72 -16.14
C TYR A 85 -9.39 14.52 -16.36
N ARG A 86 -8.64 14.49 -17.46
CA ARG A 86 -7.64 13.43 -17.72
C ARG A 86 -6.53 13.45 -16.68
N THR A 87 -5.98 14.61 -16.35
CA THR A 87 -4.98 14.76 -15.29
C THR A 87 -5.52 14.31 -13.93
N PHE A 88 -6.75 14.70 -13.58
CA PHE A 88 -7.39 14.25 -12.34
C PHE A 88 -7.52 12.72 -12.29
N CYS A 89 -7.99 12.09 -13.37
CA CYS A 89 -8.10 10.64 -13.44
C CYS A 89 -6.72 9.96 -13.36
N GLY A 90 -5.71 10.48 -14.06
CA GLY A 90 -4.36 9.92 -14.03
C GLY A 90 -3.69 9.99 -12.65
N LYS A 91 -4.01 11.00 -11.84
CA LYS A 91 -3.54 11.09 -10.44
C LYS A 91 -4.13 10.00 -9.54
N ILE A 92 -5.36 9.55 -9.82
CA ILE A 92 -6.08 8.58 -8.99
C ILE A 92 -5.87 7.14 -9.48
N TYR A 93 -5.83 6.94 -10.80
CA TYR A 93 -5.84 5.62 -11.44
C TYR A 93 -4.54 5.28 -12.19
N GLY A 94 -3.50 6.12 -12.07
CA GLY A 94 -2.19 5.91 -12.67
C GLY A 94 -2.14 6.25 -14.17
N THR A 95 -1.19 5.62 -14.89
CA THR A 95 -1.01 5.86 -16.33
C THR A 95 -2.17 5.28 -17.13
N LEU A 96 -2.83 6.14 -17.91
CA LEU A 96 -4.04 5.81 -18.69
C LEU A 96 -3.84 6.05 -20.19
N THR A 97 -4.30 5.13 -21.00
CA THR A 97 -4.41 5.27 -22.47
C THR A 97 -5.85 5.61 -22.83
N TRP A 98 -6.10 6.85 -23.27
CA TRP A 98 -7.45 7.35 -23.57
C TRP A 98 -8.02 6.76 -24.86
N LEU A 99 -9.24 6.23 -24.80
CA LEU A 99 -9.91 5.55 -25.90
C LEU A 99 -10.99 6.40 -26.57
N GLU A 100 -11.99 6.83 -25.79
CA GLU A 100 -13.16 7.56 -26.29
C GLU A 100 -13.48 8.75 -25.38
N GLU A 101 -14.02 9.80 -25.98
CA GLU A 101 -14.62 10.94 -25.29
C GLU A 101 -15.97 11.25 -25.95
N LYS A 102 -17.04 11.30 -25.15
CA LYS A 102 -18.39 11.59 -25.62
C LYS A 102 -19.22 12.32 -24.57
N THR A 103 -20.26 13.02 -25.02
CA THR A 103 -21.25 13.62 -24.11
C THR A 103 -22.38 12.64 -23.84
N LEU A 104 -22.63 12.38 -22.55
CA LEU A 104 -23.77 11.58 -22.10
C LEU A 104 -24.91 12.50 -21.67
N ALA A 105 -26.08 12.38 -22.30
CA ALA A 105 -27.26 13.16 -21.92
C ALA A 105 -27.93 12.55 -20.67
N LEU A 106 -28.11 13.37 -19.63
CA LEU A 106 -28.70 13.02 -18.32
C LEU A 106 -29.94 13.88 -18.05
N GLY A 107 -31.02 13.65 -18.80
CA GLY A 107 -32.23 14.48 -18.69
C GLY A 107 -31.98 15.93 -19.10
N ASN A 108 -31.98 16.85 -18.13
CA ASN A 108 -31.68 18.27 -18.35
C ASN A 108 -30.18 18.60 -18.27
N ASP A 109 -29.38 17.65 -17.79
CA ASP A 109 -27.93 17.80 -17.62
C ASP A 109 -27.15 16.99 -18.64
N SER A 110 -25.84 17.19 -18.68
CA SER A 110 -24.93 16.42 -19.51
C SER A 110 -23.67 16.06 -18.75
N ALA A 111 -23.18 14.84 -18.94
CA ALA A 111 -21.87 14.42 -18.46
C ALA A 111 -20.85 14.42 -19.61
N LEU A 112 -19.62 14.81 -19.32
CA LEU A 112 -18.49 14.42 -20.15
C LEU A 112 -18.08 13.00 -19.75
N LEU A 113 -18.23 12.05 -20.66
CA LEU A 113 -17.84 10.66 -20.47
C LEU A 113 -16.56 10.37 -21.24
N MET A 114 -15.59 9.76 -20.57
CA MET A 114 -14.31 9.36 -21.15
C MET A 114 -14.02 7.91 -20.79
N THR A 115 -13.40 7.18 -21.70
CA THR A 115 -12.92 5.81 -21.44
C THR A 115 -11.42 5.72 -21.64
N ALA A 116 -10.78 4.83 -20.88
CA ALA A 116 -9.34 4.62 -20.95
C ALA A 116 -8.96 3.18 -20.55
N GLU A 117 -7.78 2.75 -20.98
CA GLU A 117 -7.15 1.50 -20.55
C GLU A 117 -6.00 1.81 -19.59
N GLY A 118 -5.91 1.10 -18.47
CA GLY A 118 -4.79 1.19 -17.54
C GLY A 118 -3.76 0.08 -17.77
N VAL A 119 -2.58 0.26 -17.19
CA VAL A 119 -1.43 -0.66 -17.37
C VAL A 119 -1.58 -2.01 -16.66
N TYR A 120 -2.58 -2.18 -15.78
CA TYR A 120 -2.78 -3.38 -14.94
C TYR A 120 -3.98 -4.25 -15.38
N GLY A 121 -4.32 -4.27 -16.68
CA GLY A 121 -5.40 -5.13 -17.20
C GLY A 121 -6.81 -4.65 -16.85
N PHE A 122 -6.98 -3.38 -16.47
CA PHE A 122 -8.27 -2.75 -16.21
C PHE A 122 -8.63 -1.72 -17.28
N ALA A 123 -9.92 -1.65 -17.61
CA ALA A 123 -10.52 -0.60 -18.40
C ALA A 123 -11.38 0.31 -17.52
N TYR A 124 -11.29 1.61 -17.77
CA TYR A 124 -11.90 2.66 -16.97
C TYR A 124 -12.94 3.45 -17.77
N LEU A 125 -14.02 3.83 -17.10
CA LEU A 125 -15.03 4.75 -17.59
C LEU A 125 -15.21 5.86 -16.57
N PHE A 126 -14.96 7.08 -17.00
CA PHE A 126 -15.10 8.29 -16.18
C PHE A 126 -16.26 9.13 -16.68
N ALA A 127 -17.06 9.70 -15.78
CA ALA A 127 -18.04 10.70 -16.14
C ALA A 127 -17.99 11.91 -15.19
N PHE A 128 -18.03 13.11 -15.77
CA PHE A 128 -18.04 14.37 -15.02
C PHE A 128 -19.33 15.14 -15.29
N ILE A 129 -20.10 15.39 -14.23
CA ILE A 129 -21.37 16.13 -14.30
C ILE A 129 -21.19 17.44 -13.54
N ARG A 130 -21.28 18.57 -14.26
CA ARG A 130 -21.17 19.88 -13.63
C ARG A 130 -22.45 20.22 -12.87
N LEU A 131 -22.32 20.51 -11.57
CA LEU A 131 -23.45 20.98 -10.76
C LEU A 131 -23.44 22.51 -10.64
N THR A 132 -22.29 23.08 -10.26
CA THR A 132 -22.10 24.54 -10.14
C THR A 132 -20.76 24.97 -10.73
N ASP A 133 -20.35 26.20 -10.44
CA ASP A 133 -19.02 26.69 -10.76
C ASP A 133 -17.92 26.12 -9.87
N THR A 134 -18.26 25.51 -8.73
CA THR A 134 -17.33 25.05 -7.70
C THR A 134 -17.51 23.58 -7.34
N VAL A 135 -18.58 22.92 -7.80
CA VAL A 135 -18.82 21.49 -7.52
C VAL A 135 -19.19 20.73 -8.80
N CYS A 136 -18.62 19.54 -8.98
CA CYS A 136 -19.08 18.56 -9.95
C CYS A 136 -19.29 17.19 -9.30
N LEU A 137 -20.11 16.34 -9.91
CA LEU A 137 -20.07 14.91 -9.62
C LEU A 137 -18.98 14.28 -10.49
N PHE A 138 -18.12 13.51 -9.83
CA PHE A 138 -17.24 12.57 -10.48
C PHE A 138 -17.85 11.18 -10.39
N ALA A 139 -17.85 10.45 -11.49
CA ALA A 139 -18.12 9.03 -11.54
C ALA A 139 -16.90 8.30 -12.09
N GLY A 140 -16.35 7.37 -11.31
CA GLY A 140 -15.26 6.49 -11.69
C GLY A 140 -15.74 5.04 -11.72
N GLY A 141 -15.72 4.42 -12.89
CA GLY A 141 -16.00 3.01 -13.05
C GLY A 141 -14.80 2.26 -13.61
N TYR A 142 -14.60 1.02 -13.17
CA TYR A 142 -13.56 0.14 -13.69
C TYR A 142 -14.03 -1.31 -13.81
N CYS A 143 -13.41 -2.03 -14.74
CA CYS A 143 -13.70 -3.43 -15.03
C CYS A 143 -12.50 -4.11 -15.69
N PRO A 144 -12.46 -5.46 -15.76
CA PRO A 144 -11.43 -6.17 -16.52
C PRO A 144 -11.39 -5.76 -17.99
N LEU A 145 -10.18 -5.52 -18.51
CA LEU A 145 -9.95 -5.02 -19.87
C LEU A 145 -10.55 -5.94 -20.95
N GLU A 146 -10.43 -7.26 -20.79
CA GLU A 146 -10.90 -8.25 -21.76
C GLU A 146 -12.43 -8.24 -21.94
N GLN A 147 -13.17 -7.76 -20.94
CA GLN A 147 -14.63 -7.73 -20.93
C GLN A 147 -15.20 -6.30 -20.95
N GLN A 148 -14.37 -5.31 -21.29
CA GLN A 148 -14.72 -3.89 -21.15
C GLN A 148 -15.99 -3.49 -21.91
N GLN A 149 -16.24 -4.07 -23.09
CA GLN A 149 -17.42 -3.72 -23.89
C GLN A 149 -18.73 -4.04 -23.17
N GLU A 150 -18.81 -5.18 -22.49
CA GLU A 150 -20.03 -5.62 -21.80
C GLU A 150 -20.25 -4.83 -20.51
N HIS A 151 -19.19 -4.61 -19.74
CA HIS A 151 -19.26 -3.92 -18.46
C HIS A 151 -19.46 -2.42 -18.62
N PHE A 152 -18.88 -1.79 -19.64
CA PHE A 152 -19.16 -0.39 -19.96
C PHE A 152 -20.62 -0.16 -20.34
N ILE A 153 -21.29 -1.10 -21.02
CA ILE A 153 -22.74 -1.00 -21.28
C ILE A 153 -23.51 -0.99 -19.95
N THR A 154 -23.11 -1.84 -19.01
CA THR A 154 -23.76 -1.95 -17.69
C THR A 154 -23.55 -0.67 -16.87
N ILE A 155 -22.31 -0.17 -16.80
CA ILE A 155 -21.96 1.07 -16.11
C ILE A 155 -22.63 2.29 -16.75
N GLU A 156 -22.61 2.41 -18.08
CA GLU A 156 -23.27 3.51 -18.79
C GLU A 156 -24.80 3.46 -18.59
N THR A 157 -25.38 2.26 -18.48
CA THR A 157 -26.82 2.11 -18.17
C THR A 157 -27.15 2.68 -16.78
N ALA A 158 -26.31 2.42 -15.77
CA ALA A 158 -26.45 3.05 -14.46
C ALA A 158 -26.29 4.57 -14.56
N LEU A 159 -25.25 5.07 -15.23
CA LEU A 159 -25.04 6.51 -15.39
C LEU A 159 -26.21 7.21 -16.09
N ARG A 160 -26.86 6.56 -17.07
CA ARG A 160 -28.03 7.13 -17.75
C ARG A 160 -29.28 7.24 -16.87
N SER A 161 -29.33 6.53 -15.74
CA SER A 161 -30.42 6.66 -14.78
C SER A 161 -30.16 7.75 -13.73
N LEU A 162 -28.93 8.30 -13.69
CA LEU A 162 -28.52 9.36 -12.76
C LEU A 162 -29.39 10.61 -12.95
N ARG A 163 -29.96 11.07 -11.84
CA ARG A 163 -30.77 12.29 -11.70
C ARG A 163 -30.14 13.19 -10.64
N ILE A 164 -29.97 14.47 -10.96
CA ILE A 164 -29.50 15.47 -9.99
C ILE A 164 -30.69 15.96 -9.14
N VAL A 165 -30.55 15.95 -7.83
CA VAL A 165 -31.65 16.18 -6.87
C VAL A 165 -31.45 17.47 -6.04
N THR A 166 -30.20 17.92 -5.82
CA THR A 166 -29.93 19.08 -4.93
C THR A 166 -30.12 20.44 -5.61
N ALA A 167 -30.55 21.44 -4.83
CA ALA A 167 -30.45 22.86 -5.17
C ALA A 167 -29.27 23.58 -4.48
N THR A 168 -28.49 22.88 -3.65
CA THR A 168 -27.33 23.42 -2.89
C THR A 168 -26.11 22.48 -2.91
N PRO A 169 -25.43 22.30 -4.06
CA PRO A 169 -24.30 21.38 -4.23
C PRO A 169 -23.14 21.54 -3.26
N GLU A 170 -22.79 22.76 -2.86
CA GLU A 170 -21.67 23.05 -1.96
C GLU A 170 -21.92 22.52 -0.54
N THR A 171 -23.16 22.67 -0.05
CA THR A 171 -23.56 22.15 1.27
C THR A 171 -23.49 20.63 1.30
N ALA A 172 -23.88 20.00 0.21
CA ALA A 172 -23.86 18.56 0.11
C ALA A 172 -22.43 18.01 -0.08
N TYR A 173 -21.56 18.71 -0.82
CA TYR A 173 -20.13 18.40 -0.85
C TYR A 173 -19.51 18.44 0.56
N HIS A 174 -19.74 19.50 1.33
CA HIS A 174 -19.27 19.56 2.72
C HIS A 174 -19.86 18.45 3.60
N SER A 175 -21.14 18.10 3.40
CA SER A 175 -21.78 17.00 4.12
C SER A 175 -21.19 15.64 3.74
N HIS A 176 -20.80 15.44 2.48
CA HIS A 176 -20.09 14.23 2.03
C HIS A 176 -18.71 14.11 2.69
N LEU A 177 -17.95 15.21 2.76
CA LEU A 177 -16.66 15.24 3.47
C LEU A 177 -16.83 14.90 4.95
N GLN A 178 -17.87 15.42 5.60
CA GLN A 178 -18.17 15.12 7.00
C GLN A 178 -18.60 13.67 7.20
N ALA A 179 -19.42 13.11 6.30
CA ALA A 179 -19.87 11.72 6.38
C ALA A 179 -18.70 10.73 6.20
N LYS A 180 -17.79 10.98 5.23
CA LYS A 180 -16.54 10.21 5.11
C LYS A 180 -15.66 10.28 6.37
N GLY A 181 -15.74 11.38 7.13
CA GLY A 181 -15.08 11.52 8.44
C GLY A 181 -15.85 10.91 9.63
N ALA A 182 -17.15 10.68 9.52
CA ALA A 182 -18.03 10.26 10.62
C ALA A 182 -18.41 8.77 10.60
N GLU A 183 -18.33 8.08 9.45
CA GLU A 183 -18.48 6.61 9.37
C GLU A 183 -17.34 5.86 10.10
N ALA A 184 -16.22 6.52 10.38
CA ALA A 184 -15.18 6.02 11.29
C ALA A 184 -15.51 6.18 12.79
N ALA A 185 -16.55 6.95 13.16
CA ALA A 185 -16.67 7.48 14.53
C ALA A 185 -18.03 7.28 15.22
N THR A 186 -18.98 6.50 14.68
CA THR A 186 -20.30 6.33 15.32
C THR A 186 -20.77 4.89 15.49
N THR A 187 -20.10 4.17 16.40
CA THR A 187 -20.85 3.49 17.48
C THR A 187 -20.52 4.21 18.79
N GLN A 188 -21.56 4.70 19.47
CA GLN A 188 -21.57 5.34 20.80
C GLN A 188 -21.48 6.89 20.85
N GLY A 189 -22.65 7.51 21.06
CA GLY A 189 -22.89 8.18 22.35
C GLY A 189 -22.86 9.72 22.42
N ASN A 190 -23.91 10.35 21.89
CA ASN A 190 -24.67 11.53 22.36
C ASN A 190 -24.02 12.83 22.91
N ASP A 191 -24.61 13.91 22.38
CA ASP A 191 -24.92 15.23 22.96
C ASP A 191 -23.86 16.34 22.94
N VAL A 192 -23.85 17.03 21.80
CA VAL A 192 -23.40 18.41 21.62
C VAL A 192 -24.40 19.38 22.25
N LYS A 193 -23.92 20.27 23.14
CA LYS A 193 -24.57 21.57 23.38
C LYS A 193 -23.77 22.68 22.69
N ALA A 194 -24.46 23.33 21.77
CA ALA A 194 -24.01 24.47 20.99
C ALA A 194 -23.52 25.65 21.84
N LYS A 195 -22.44 26.29 21.40
CA LYS A 195 -22.25 27.74 21.57
C LYS A 195 -21.49 28.34 20.39
N GLN A 196 -22.13 29.34 19.79
CA GLN A 196 -21.65 30.17 18.68
C GLN A 196 -20.44 31.04 19.04
N LYS A 197 -19.51 31.08 18.08
CA LYS A 197 -18.72 32.22 17.56
C LYS A 197 -17.72 32.94 18.48
N SER A 198 -16.44 32.83 18.12
CA SER A 198 -15.45 33.91 18.19
C SER A 198 -14.31 33.62 17.21
N ILE A 199 -14.10 34.51 16.26
CA ILE A 199 -12.96 34.51 15.33
C ILE A 199 -11.71 34.82 16.17
N ALA A 200 -10.88 33.81 16.38
CA ALA A 200 -9.50 33.94 16.83
C ALA A 200 -8.74 32.79 16.17
N GLU A 201 -7.79 33.14 15.30
CA GLU A 201 -6.86 32.23 14.64
C GLU A 201 -6.21 31.33 15.69
N THR A 202 -6.72 30.09 15.77
CA THR A 202 -6.10 29.02 16.53
C THR A 202 -5.49 28.12 15.47
N PRO A 203 -4.18 27.78 15.54
CA PRO A 203 -3.57 26.89 14.55
C PRO A 203 -4.40 25.61 14.46
N ALA A 204 -4.73 25.20 13.22
CA ALA A 204 -5.60 24.05 12.95
C ALA A 204 -5.06 22.75 13.55
N TYR A 205 -3.77 22.73 13.92
CA TYR A 205 -3.10 21.64 14.61
C TYR A 205 -2.39 22.18 15.86
N PRO A 206 -2.84 21.83 17.09
CA PRO A 206 -2.09 22.16 18.29
C PRO A 206 -0.73 21.44 18.30
N PRO A 207 0.29 21.96 19.01
CA PRO A 207 1.56 21.28 19.18
C PRO A 207 1.34 19.89 19.76
N ILE A 208 1.82 18.86 19.08
CA ILE A 208 1.75 17.48 19.58
C ILE A 208 2.83 17.31 20.64
N THR A 209 2.42 16.86 21.83
CA THR A 209 3.38 16.30 22.77
C THR A 209 3.66 14.87 22.34
N LEU A 210 4.84 14.64 21.75
CA LEU A 210 5.29 13.30 21.37
C LEU A 210 5.47 12.46 22.63
N ASP A 211 4.92 11.24 22.60
CA ASP A 211 5.17 10.24 23.63
C ASP A 211 6.68 9.94 23.69
N PRO A 212 7.34 10.06 24.86
CA PRO A 212 8.75 9.74 25.03
C PRO A 212 9.14 8.35 24.52
N ALA A 213 8.22 7.38 24.54
CA ALA A 213 8.45 6.03 24.02
C ALA A 213 8.65 5.99 22.49
N LEU A 214 8.25 7.03 21.75
CA LEU A 214 8.42 7.13 20.30
C LEU A 214 9.76 7.78 19.91
N LEU A 215 10.44 8.45 20.84
CA LEU A 215 11.71 9.16 20.53
C LEU A 215 12.78 8.23 19.94
N PRO A 216 13.02 7.01 20.46
CA PRO A 216 13.98 6.08 19.87
C PRO A 216 13.67 5.68 18.42
N LEU A 217 12.39 5.75 18.03
CA LEU A 217 11.94 5.38 16.69
C LEU A 217 12.14 6.50 15.67
N LEU A 218 12.48 7.73 16.10
CA LEU A 218 12.62 8.90 15.25
C LEU A 218 14.10 9.26 15.04
N ALA A 219 14.47 9.53 13.79
CA ALA A 219 15.87 9.75 13.41
C ALA A 219 16.47 11.02 14.02
N GLU A 220 15.67 12.08 14.20
CA GLU A 220 16.10 13.35 14.80
C GLU A 220 16.60 13.21 16.26
N ASN A 221 16.22 12.13 16.94
CA ASN A 221 16.65 11.84 18.31
C ASN A 221 17.85 10.88 18.36
N SER A 222 18.41 10.49 17.21
CA SER A 222 19.53 9.55 17.11
C SER A 222 20.81 10.27 16.68
N PRO A 223 21.78 10.48 17.61
CA PRO A 223 23.05 11.13 17.27
C PRO A 223 23.81 10.43 16.14
N THR A 224 23.73 9.09 16.07
CA THR A 224 24.35 8.27 15.03
C THR A 224 23.81 8.60 13.62
N ARG A 225 22.56 9.06 13.52
CA ARG A 225 21.87 9.32 12.24
C ARG A 225 21.86 10.79 11.85
N GLN A 226 22.39 11.69 12.67
CA GLN A 226 22.33 13.13 12.42
C GLN A 226 22.88 13.50 11.03
N HIS A 227 24.01 12.90 10.63
CA HIS A 227 24.60 13.15 9.32
C HIS A 227 23.70 12.72 8.14
N LEU A 228 22.91 11.64 8.30
CA LEU A 228 21.95 11.17 7.29
C LEU A 228 20.72 12.08 7.22
N VAL A 229 20.23 12.52 8.38
CA VAL A 229 19.16 13.51 8.48
C VAL A 229 19.58 14.82 7.81
N ASP A 230 20.77 15.32 8.12
CA ASP A 230 21.31 16.55 7.53
C ASP A 230 21.48 16.41 6.00
N ALA A 231 21.95 15.25 5.53
CA ALA A 231 22.10 14.97 4.10
C ALA A 231 20.74 15.05 3.37
N LEU A 232 19.70 14.38 3.90
CA LEU A 232 18.34 14.39 3.34
C LEU A 232 17.74 15.80 3.33
N LEU A 233 17.92 16.56 4.42
CA LEU A 233 17.29 17.87 4.60
C LEU A 233 18.07 19.03 3.97
N SER A 234 19.25 18.78 3.40
CA SER A 234 20.11 19.80 2.78
C SER A 234 19.54 20.39 1.48
N ALA A 235 18.56 19.73 0.87
CA ALA A 235 17.94 20.18 -0.37
C ALA A 235 17.23 21.53 -0.19
N LYS A 236 17.55 22.51 -1.06
CA LYS A 236 16.95 23.87 -1.02
C LYS A 236 15.43 23.87 -1.05
N ALA A 237 14.82 22.90 -1.73
CA ALA A 237 13.37 22.78 -1.84
C ALA A 237 12.72 22.33 -0.53
N ILE A 238 13.44 21.61 0.34
CA ILE A 238 12.97 21.14 1.65
C ILE A 238 13.34 22.10 2.77
N ALA A 239 14.39 22.91 2.61
CA ALA A 239 14.87 23.85 3.63
C ALA A 239 13.77 24.67 4.34
N PRO A 240 12.71 25.17 3.67
CA PRO A 240 11.62 25.88 4.34
C PRO A 240 10.84 25.03 5.36
N ILE A 241 10.76 23.71 5.18
CA ILE A 241 9.98 22.78 6.00
C ILE A 241 10.85 21.71 6.69
N ALA A 242 12.17 21.86 6.65
CA ALA A 242 13.12 20.86 7.13
C ALA A 242 12.87 20.42 8.59
N HIS A 243 12.52 21.36 9.48
CA HIS A 243 12.20 21.04 10.88
C HIS A 243 10.95 20.13 11.01
N ALA A 244 9.94 20.34 10.17
CA ALA A 244 8.73 19.54 10.19
C ALA A 244 8.98 18.15 9.60
N VAL A 245 9.69 18.08 8.48
CA VAL A 245 10.09 16.82 7.83
C VAL A 245 10.99 15.99 8.74
N ALA A 246 11.95 16.60 9.45
CA ALA A 246 12.81 15.90 10.41
C ALA A 246 12.02 15.09 11.44
N GLY A 247 10.86 15.62 11.86
CA GLY A 247 9.97 15.00 12.83
C GLY A 247 9.26 13.74 12.36
N THR A 248 9.27 13.47 11.06
CA THR A 248 8.61 12.30 10.47
C THR A 248 9.60 11.20 10.07
N LEU A 249 10.91 11.48 10.12
CA LEU A 249 11.95 10.53 9.70
C LEU A 249 12.14 9.41 10.73
N ARG A 250 12.16 8.16 10.28
CA ARG A 250 12.34 6.99 11.16
C ARG A 250 13.81 6.64 11.35
N SER A 251 14.14 6.27 12.59
CA SER A 251 15.44 5.73 13.00
C SER A 251 15.53 4.25 12.57
N SER A 252 15.84 3.99 11.29
CA SER A 252 15.81 2.62 10.75
C SER A 252 17.18 1.93 10.82
N VAL A 253 17.18 0.61 10.69
CA VAL A 253 18.39 -0.17 10.38
C VAL A 253 18.16 -0.81 9.03
N ASP A 254 19.01 -0.49 8.05
CA ASP A 254 18.97 -1.11 6.73
C ASP A 254 19.93 -2.29 6.69
N PHE A 255 19.54 -3.33 5.96
CA PHE A 255 20.33 -4.52 5.70
C PHE A 255 20.73 -4.55 4.24
N TYR A 256 22.01 -4.80 4.00
CA TYR A 256 22.59 -4.92 2.67
C TYR A 256 22.99 -6.38 2.43
N HIS A 257 22.94 -6.82 1.17
CA HIS A 257 23.43 -8.14 0.80
C HIS A 257 24.91 -8.28 1.15
N GLY A 258 25.26 -9.46 1.67
CA GLY A 258 26.62 -9.95 1.76
C GLY A 258 26.82 -11.15 0.85
N ALA A 259 27.84 -11.96 1.15
CA ALA A 259 28.06 -13.22 0.46
C ALA A 259 26.91 -14.23 0.69
N GLU A 260 26.81 -15.22 -0.18
CA GLU A 260 25.99 -16.41 0.07
C GLU A 260 26.36 -17.04 1.42
N ASP A 261 25.34 -17.50 2.12
CA ASP A 261 25.42 -18.13 3.42
C ASP A 261 25.32 -19.65 3.25
N ASP A 262 26.37 -20.35 3.69
CA ASP A 262 26.50 -21.81 3.60
C ASP A 262 26.02 -22.53 4.88
N HIS A 263 25.35 -21.80 5.78
CA HIS A 263 24.86 -22.27 7.08
C HIS A 263 25.96 -22.71 8.07
N THR A 264 27.22 -22.32 7.85
CA THR A 264 28.33 -22.64 8.78
C THR A 264 28.35 -21.75 10.02
N GLU A 265 27.95 -20.49 9.88
CA GLU A 265 27.80 -19.56 10.99
C GLU A 265 26.38 -19.63 11.55
N LEU A 266 26.27 -19.75 12.88
CA LEU A 266 24.99 -19.80 13.59
C LEU A 266 24.55 -18.40 14.00
N GLY A 267 23.27 -18.12 13.80
CA GLY A 267 22.62 -16.93 14.38
C GLY A 267 23.05 -15.60 13.75
N ASN A 268 23.75 -15.60 12.62
CA ASN A 268 24.03 -14.39 11.86
C ASN A 268 22.75 -13.80 11.25
N HIS A 269 22.79 -12.54 10.82
CA HIS A 269 21.72 -11.99 9.98
C HIS A 269 21.70 -12.71 8.63
N ARG A 270 20.54 -13.24 8.25
CA ARG A 270 20.37 -14.01 7.01
C ARG A 270 19.04 -13.69 6.36
N LEU A 271 19.06 -13.62 5.03
CA LEU A 271 17.90 -13.57 4.16
C LEU A 271 17.82 -14.89 3.37
N GLY A 272 16.65 -15.55 3.37
CA GLY A 272 16.47 -16.84 2.70
C GLY A 272 17.16 -18.02 3.39
N GLY A 273 17.12 -19.20 2.75
CA GLY A 273 17.66 -20.44 3.30
C GLY A 273 16.79 -21.09 4.39
N LEU A 274 17.45 -21.66 5.39
CA LEU A 274 16.83 -22.31 6.55
C LEU A 274 17.15 -21.57 7.88
N PRO A 275 16.22 -21.53 8.83
CA PRO A 275 16.38 -20.81 10.10
C PRO A 275 17.16 -21.61 11.14
N ASP A 276 18.02 -20.94 11.91
CA ASP A 276 18.77 -21.57 13.00
C ASP A 276 17.94 -21.74 14.29
N LEU A 277 16.77 -22.39 14.22
CA LEU A 277 15.88 -22.57 15.37
C LEU A 277 16.43 -23.56 16.40
N PRO A 278 16.18 -23.37 17.71
CA PRO A 278 16.52 -24.34 18.76
C PRO A 278 15.97 -25.74 18.51
N ASP A 279 16.68 -26.78 18.96
CA ASP A 279 16.33 -28.19 18.68
C ASP A 279 14.88 -28.57 19.04
N ASP A 280 14.37 -28.03 20.15
CA ASP A 280 13.03 -28.27 20.67
C ASP A 280 11.93 -27.45 19.96
N VAL A 281 12.31 -26.49 19.13
CA VAL A 281 11.38 -25.73 18.29
C VAL A 281 11.27 -26.42 16.93
N PRO A 282 10.09 -26.98 16.58
CA PRO A 282 9.87 -27.56 15.26
C PRO A 282 9.78 -26.47 14.20
N TYR A 283 9.99 -26.85 12.93
CA TYR A 283 9.76 -25.95 11.81
C TYR A 283 8.29 -25.47 11.81
N PRO A 284 8.02 -24.17 11.65
CA PRO A 284 6.66 -23.65 11.65
C PRO A 284 5.85 -24.19 10.47
N CYS A 285 4.65 -24.72 10.74
CA CYS A 285 3.71 -25.18 9.72
C CYS A 285 2.32 -24.59 9.93
N VAL A 286 1.53 -24.57 8.87
CA VAL A 286 0.08 -24.34 8.89
C VAL A 286 -0.65 -25.61 8.47
N GLY A 287 -1.84 -25.84 9.04
CA GLY A 287 -2.73 -26.93 8.63
C GLY A 287 -3.59 -26.49 7.45
N VAL A 288 -3.47 -27.19 6.32
CA VAL A 288 -4.26 -26.93 5.11
C VAL A 288 -5.18 -28.12 4.83
N ALA A 289 -6.46 -27.85 4.57
CA ALA A 289 -7.43 -28.89 4.25
C ALA A 289 -7.07 -29.59 2.93
N LYS A 290 -7.38 -30.89 2.82
CA LYS A 290 -7.14 -31.67 1.61
C LYS A 290 -7.77 -31.03 0.37
N ASP A 291 -9.01 -30.60 0.48
CA ASP A 291 -9.76 -30.03 -0.64
C ASP A 291 -9.09 -28.76 -1.19
N THR A 292 -8.48 -27.94 -0.32
CA THR A 292 -7.69 -26.78 -0.73
C THR A 292 -6.42 -27.18 -1.48
N LEU A 293 -5.72 -28.24 -1.05
CA LEU A 293 -4.50 -28.67 -1.74
C LEU A 293 -4.74 -29.40 -3.06
N LEU A 294 -5.93 -29.95 -3.29
CA LEU A 294 -6.27 -30.63 -4.55
C LEU A 294 -6.21 -29.69 -5.77
N GLU A 295 -6.32 -28.37 -5.56
CA GLU A 295 -6.21 -27.35 -6.61
C GLU A 295 -4.76 -27.10 -7.05
N TYR A 296 -3.77 -27.65 -6.35
CA TYR A 296 -2.34 -27.42 -6.60
C TYR A 296 -1.64 -28.71 -6.99
N GLU A 297 -1.63 -29.03 -8.29
CA GLU A 297 -1.03 -30.26 -8.84
C GLU A 297 0.42 -30.48 -8.37
N ALA A 298 1.21 -29.41 -8.24
CA ALA A 298 2.60 -29.46 -7.77
C ALA A 298 2.77 -29.95 -6.31
N CYS A 299 1.70 -29.99 -5.51
CA CYS A 299 1.72 -30.56 -4.17
C CYS A 299 1.52 -32.09 -4.16
N TRP A 300 1.36 -32.73 -5.32
CA TRP A 300 1.04 -34.14 -5.45
C TRP A 300 2.06 -34.86 -6.33
N GLN A 301 2.42 -36.07 -5.94
CA GLN A 301 3.35 -36.93 -6.68
C GLN A 301 2.77 -38.33 -6.83
N ALA A 302 3.09 -39.01 -7.94
CA ALA A 302 2.62 -40.36 -8.20
C ALA A 302 3.08 -41.31 -7.08
N GLY A 303 2.12 -41.93 -6.38
CA GLY A 303 2.38 -42.95 -5.38
C GLY A 303 2.61 -44.34 -5.97
N ASP A 304 3.11 -45.25 -5.13
CA ASP A 304 3.41 -46.63 -5.50
C ASP A 304 2.18 -47.43 -5.96
N ASP A 305 0.96 -47.00 -5.61
CA ASP A 305 -0.31 -47.65 -5.95
C ASP A 305 -1.11 -46.91 -7.06
N GLU A 306 -0.42 -46.12 -7.90
CA GLU A 306 -1.02 -45.27 -8.95
C GLU A 306 -1.98 -44.19 -8.41
N LYS A 307 -1.99 -43.95 -7.09
CA LYS A 307 -2.69 -42.80 -6.49
C LYS A 307 -1.70 -41.72 -6.13
N ASP A 308 -2.07 -40.48 -6.40
CA ASP A 308 -1.25 -39.34 -6.03
C ASP A 308 -1.19 -39.17 -4.51
N VAL A 309 0.03 -38.95 -4.01
CA VAL A 309 0.33 -38.71 -2.60
C VAL A 309 0.78 -37.27 -2.47
N CYS A 310 0.22 -36.56 -1.48
CA CYS A 310 0.66 -35.20 -1.20
C CYS A 310 2.09 -35.21 -0.65
N ILE A 311 2.93 -34.27 -1.09
CA ILE A 311 4.30 -34.10 -0.60
C ILE A 311 4.36 -33.65 0.87
N PHE A 312 3.28 -33.05 1.37
CA PHE A 312 3.17 -32.62 2.75
C PHE A 312 2.61 -33.73 3.65
N PRO A 313 3.09 -33.86 4.89
CA PRO A 313 2.62 -34.89 5.80
C PRO A 313 1.19 -34.60 6.29
N TRP A 314 0.35 -35.64 6.31
CA TRP A 314 -1.01 -35.60 6.85
C TRP A 314 -1.01 -35.67 8.38
N ASP A 315 -1.79 -34.82 9.03
CA ASP A 315 -2.06 -34.86 10.47
C ASP A 315 -3.47 -35.41 10.74
N GLU A 316 -3.52 -36.63 11.28
CA GLU A 316 -4.75 -37.32 11.61
C GLU A 316 -5.58 -36.63 12.70
N THR A 317 -4.95 -35.82 13.56
CA THR A 317 -5.67 -35.16 14.67
C THR A 317 -6.46 -33.96 14.16
N THR A 318 -5.84 -33.16 13.29
CA THR A 318 -6.45 -31.96 12.72
C THR A 318 -7.18 -32.24 11.41
N GLN A 319 -6.97 -33.42 10.81
CA GLN A 319 -7.44 -33.78 9.47
C GLN A 319 -7.00 -32.75 8.42
N THR A 320 -5.72 -32.35 8.50
CA THR A 320 -5.10 -31.38 7.58
C THR A 320 -3.69 -31.81 7.18
N TYR A 321 -3.19 -31.29 6.07
CA TYR A 321 -1.79 -31.39 5.69
C TYR A 321 -0.96 -30.31 6.40
N ARG A 322 0.22 -30.69 6.92
CA ARG A 322 1.14 -29.75 7.58
C ARG A 322 2.06 -29.12 6.54
N VAL A 323 1.68 -27.94 6.07
CA VAL A 323 2.46 -27.18 5.07
C VAL A 323 3.47 -26.29 5.80
N PRO A 324 4.78 -26.40 5.51
CA PRO A 324 5.79 -25.53 6.11
C PRO A 324 5.57 -24.06 5.71
N LEU A 325 5.76 -23.15 6.66
CA LEU A 325 5.81 -21.71 6.36
C LEU A 325 7.11 -21.39 5.64
N GLU A 326 7.10 -20.37 4.79
CA GLU A 326 8.28 -19.92 4.08
C GLU A 326 9.19 -19.09 4.98
N PHE A 327 10.45 -19.47 5.11
CA PHE A 327 11.43 -18.68 5.86
C PHE A 327 11.87 -17.46 5.06
N ILE A 328 11.79 -16.28 5.68
CA ILE A 328 12.14 -15.01 5.07
C ILE A 328 13.51 -14.56 5.54
N ALA A 329 13.69 -14.40 6.84
CA ALA A 329 14.92 -13.86 7.41
C ALA A 329 15.10 -14.24 8.89
N GLN A 330 16.35 -14.20 9.35
CA GLN A 330 16.69 -14.15 10.77
C GLN A 330 17.54 -12.92 11.08
N VAL A 331 17.31 -12.31 12.23
CA VAL A 331 17.94 -11.06 12.66
C VAL A 331 18.43 -11.19 14.10
N ASP A 332 19.74 -11.07 14.29
CA ASP A 332 20.39 -11.03 15.60
C ASP A 332 20.21 -9.67 16.29
N CYS A 333 19.38 -9.62 17.31
CA CYS A 333 19.12 -8.41 18.08
C CYS A 333 20.35 -7.92 18.86
N GLY A 334 21.26 -8.82 19.26
CA GLY A 334 22.51 -8.48 19.92
C GLY A 334 23.47 -7.72 19.01
N ALA A 335 23.61 -8.17 17.76
CA ALA A 335 24.41 -7.46 16.75
C ALA A 335 23.82 -6.09 16.38
N LEU A 336 22.50 -5.91 16.49
CA LEU A 336 21.84 -4.62 16.25
C LEU A 336 21.88 -3.65 17.44
N ALA A 337 22.23 -4.11 18.63
CA ALA A 337 22.12 -3.33 19.87
C ALA A 337 22.84 -1.97 19.84
N LEU A 338 23.91 -1.83 19.04
CA LEU A 338 24.66 -0.58 18.89
C LEU A 338 24.11 0.35 17.81
N LEU A 339 23.16 -0.12 17.01
CA LEU A 339 22.59 0.62 15.88
C LEU A 339 21.24 1.23 16.22
N GLN A 340 20.56 0.75 17.25
CA GLN A 340 19.18 1.11 17.57
C GLN A 340 18.83 0.87 19.05
N ASP A 341 17.75 1.50 19.53
CA ASP A 341 17.34 1.50 20.95
C ASP A 341 15.89 1.00 21.18
N TYR A 342 15.28 0.29 20.22
CA TYR A 342 13.86 -0.10 20.24
C TYR A 342 13.58 -1.62 20.12
N LEU A 343 14.48 -2.40 19.54
CA LEU A 343 14.43 -3.87 19.59
C LEU A 343 15.08 -4.38 20.89
N PRO A 344 14.84 -5.65 21.27
CA PRO A 344 15.66 -6.32 22.28
C PRO A 344 17.16 -6.14 22.01
N HIS A 345 17.98 -6.12 23.06
CA HIS A 345 19.45 -6.06 22.94
C HIS A 345 20.12 -7.44 22.88
N GLU A 346 19.32 -8.51 22.87
CA GLU A 346 19.77 -9.89 22.80
C GLU A 346 18.71 -10.77 22.12
N GLY A 347 19.11 -11.97 21.70
CA GLY A 347 18.24 -12.93 21.03
C GLY A 347 18.17 -12.76 19.52
N THR A 348 17.37 -13.61 18.89
CA THR A 348 17.21 -13.65 17.43
C THR A 348 15.73 -13.64 17.07
N LEU A 349 15.37 -12.81 16.11
CA LEU A 349 14.05 -12.79 15.48
C LEU A 349 14.07 -13.61 14.19
N PHE A 350 13.07 -14.47 14.00
CA PHE A 350 12.89 -15.28 12.80
C PHE A 350 11.56 -14.91 12.15
N PHE A 351 11.59 -14.59 10.86
CA PHE A 351 10.45 -14.14 10.08
C PHE A 351 10.02 -15.23 9.11
N PHE A 352 8.73 -15.55 9.14
CA PHE A 352 8.12 -16.56 8.31
C PHE A 352 6.87 -16.01 7.63
N LEU A 353 6.63 -16.44 6.40
CA LEU A 353 5.39 -16.20 5.67
C LEU A 353 4.58 -17.50 5.58
N GLU A 354 3.27 -17.42 5.76
CA GLU A 354 2.38 -18.51 5.37
C GLU A 354 2.41 -18.72 3.85
N CYS A 355 2.95 -19.88 3.46
CA CYS A 355 3.31 -20.26 2.10
C CYS A 355 2.28 -19.83 1.04
N GLY A 356 2.71 -19.06 0.04
CA GLY A 356 1.89 -18.47 -1.03
C GLY A 356 1.31 -19.45 -2.06
N SER A 357 1.38 -20.77 -1.80
CA SER A 357 0.64 -21.77 -2.57
C SER A 357 -0.82 -21.90 -2.11
N SER A 358 -1.24 -21.11 -1.12
CA SER A 358 -2.65 -20.86 -0.84
C SER A 358 -2.95 -19.35 -1.00
N PRO A 359 -3.84 -18.93 -1.93
CA PRO A 359 -4.26 -17.54 -2.11
C PRO A 359 -5.11 -17.02 -0.95
N LEU A 360 -5.24 -17.80 0.14
CA LEU A 360 -6.25 -17.55 1.17
C LEU A 360 -5.71 -16.81 2.40
N THR A 361 -4.40 -16.68 2.61
CA THR A 361 -3.86 -16.01 3.81
C THR A 361 -2.42 -15.48 3.66
N THR A 362 -2.27 -14.17 3.47
CA THR A 362 -1.00 -13.44 3.69
C THR A 362 -0.79 -13.21 5.19
N ARG A 363 -0.35 -14.25 5.92
CA ARG A 363 -0.05 -14.14 7.36
C ARG A 363 1.44 -14.27 7.61
N GLY A 364 1.98 -13.32 8.36
CA GLY A 364 3.34 -13.37 8.87
C GLY A 364 3.36 -14.09 10.22
N LYS A 365 4.44 -14.83 10.47
CA LYS A 365 4.77 -15.36 11.80
C LYS A 365 6.16 -14.92 12.19
N VAL A 366 6.30 -14.44 13.42
CA VAL A 366 7.60 -14.06 13.98
C VAL A 366 7.86 -14.92 15.21
N ILE A 367 9.05 -15.50 15.29
CA ILE A 367 9.53 -16.24 16.46
C ILE A 367 10.69 -15.45 17.05
N TYR A 368 10.64 -15.20 18.36
CA TYR A 368 11.75 -14.62 19.10
C TYR A 368 12.39 -15.69 19.98
N VAL A 369 13.70 -15.87 19.84
CA VAL A 369 14.50 -16.76 20.69
C VAL A 369 15.49 -15.91 21.46
N GLN A 370 15.26 -15.76 22.76
CA GLN A 370 16.13 -14.96 23.62
C GLN A 370 17.52 -15.58 23.81
N ASN A 371 17.58 -16.90 24.04
CA ASN A 371 18.83 -17.60 24.30
C ASN A 371 19.52 -18.05 23.00
N THR A 372 20.42 -17.23 22.47
CA THR A 372 21.15 -17.55 21.22
C THR A 372 22.09 -18.76 21.35
N ALA A 373 22.48 -19.15 22.56
CA ALA A 373 23.26 -20.37 22.77
C ALA A 373 22.46 -21.66 22.56
N SER A 374 21.12 -21.57 22.44
CA SER A 374 20.25 -22.70 22.13
C SER A 374 20.01 -22.91 20.64
N LEU A 375 20.49 -22.00 19.78
CA LEU A 375 20.29 -22.10 18.34
C LEU A 375 21.03 -23.31 17.76
N SER A 376 20.38 -23.97 16.81
CA SER A 376 20.93 -25.10 16.05
C SER A 376 20.82 -24.80 14.56
N SER A 377 21.80 -25.24 13.77
CA SER A 377 21.84 -24.98 12.33
C SER A 377 20.53 -25.39 11.65
N GLY A 378 20.02 -24.51 10.78
CA GLY A 378 18.83 -24.78 9.98
C GLY A 378 18.96 -25.97 9.03
N THR A 379 20.20 -26.43 8.74
CA THR A 379 20.47 -27.62 7.91
C THR A 379 19.75 -28.88 8.37
N ARG A 380 19.37 -28.97 9.65
CA ARG A 380 18.52 -30.07 10.18
C ARG A 380 17.14 -30.16 9.51
N PHE A 381 16.71 -29.11 8.80
CA PHE A 381 15.46 -29.03 8.06
C PHE A 381 15.61 -29.27 6.56
N ALA A 382 16.80 -29.69 6.08
CA ALA A 382 17.07 -29.86 4.65
C ALA A 382 16.14 -30.85 3.94
N GLU A 383 15.59 -31.82 4.68
CA GLU A 383 14.68 -32.86 4.17
C GLU A 383 13.19 -32.45 4.18
N LEU A 384 12.87 -31.21 4.58
CA LEU A 384 11.48 -30.72 4.49
C LEU A 384 11.08 -30.57 3.03
N ALA A 385 9.92 -31.13 2.68
CA ALA A 385 9.31 -30.90 1.38
C ALA A 385 8.74 -29.47 1.32
N PHE A 386 9.11 -28.76 0.26
CA PHE A 386 8.51 -27.50 -0.17
C PHE A 386 7.98 -27.68 -1.61
N ASN A 387 7.05 -26.85 -2.06
CA ASN A 387 6.49 -26.99 -3.42
C ASN A 387 7.29 -26.15 -4.44
N ASP A 388 8.07 -26.84 -5.28
CA ASP A 388 9.08 -26.26 -6.16
C ASP A 388 8.56 -25.39 -7.32
N GLU A 389 7.27 -25.40 -7.67
CA GLU A 389 6.81 -24.63 -8.85
C GLU A 389 6.50 -23.15 -8.55
N LYS A 390 6.18 -22.80 -7.29
CA LYS A 390 5.84 -21.42 -6.87
C LYS A 390 6.21 -21.06 -5.41
N THR A 391 6.71 -21.99 -4.61
CA THR A 391 6.99 -21.77 -3.18
C THR A 391 8.27 -22.46 -2.74
N LEU A 392 9.34 -21.67 -2.71
CA LEU A 392 10.70 -22.20 -2.77
C LEU A 392 11.08 -23.11 -1.60
N GLY A 393 11.37 -24.36 -1.93
CA GLY A 393 12.37 -25.16 -1.23
C GLY A 393 13.76 -24.61 -1.49
N GLN A 394 14.54 -24.45 -0.42
CA GLN A 394 15.95 -24.09 -0.43
C GLN A 394 16.32 -22.87 -1.31
N LYS A 395 15.76 -21.70 -0.97
CA LYS A 395 16.27 -20.41 -1.48
C LYS A 395 17.76 -20.28 -1.14
N PRO A 396 18.58 -19.69 -2.03
CA PRO A 396 19.92 -19.25 -1.66
C PRO A 396 19.82 -18.38 -0.41
N ALA A 397 20.65 -18.69 0.58
CA ALA A 397 20.77 -17.90 1.78
C ALA A 397 21.83 -16.82 1.53
N PHE A 398 21.58 -15.62 2.01
CA PHE A 398 22.55 -14.52 1.94
C PHE A 398 22.77 -13.96 3.32
N LYS A 399 24.03 -13.71 3.67
CA LYS A 399 24.36 -12.95 4.86
C LYS A 399 23.87 -11.52 4.67
N LEU A 400 23.45 -10.87 5.75
CA LEU A 400 23.05 -9.48 5.73
C LEU A 400 24.01 -8.60 6.55
N HIS A 401 24.32 -7.42 6.04
CA HIS A 401 25.14 -6.41 6.70
C HIS A 401 24.24 -5.27 7.21
N PRO A 402 24.01 -5.16 8.53
CA PRO A 402 23.17 -4.10 9.07
C PRO A 402 23.93 -2.77 9.16
N ARG A 403 23.24 -1.65 8.90
CA ARG A 403 23.75 -0.29 9.14
C ARG A 403 22.64 0.61 9.68
N ALA A 404 23.02 1.54 10.56
CA ALA A 404 22.12 2.62 10.95
C ALA A 404 21.73 3.43 9.71
N SER A 405 20.44 3.64 9.50
CA SER A 405 19.87 4.32 8.34
C SER A 405 18.72 5.25 8.77
N VAL A 406 18.15 5.97 7.81
CA VAL A 406 16.97 6.81 8.00
C VAL A 406 15.95 6.44 6.94
N THR A 407 14.71 6.20 7.34
CA THR A 407 13.61 5.97 6.40
C THR A 407 12.69 7.17 6.34
N VAL A 408 12.32 7.53 5.11
CA VAL A 408 11.39 8.61 4.80
C VAL A 408 10.00 8.00 4.60
N PRO A 409 8.95 8.50 5.27
CA PRO A 409 7.59 8.05 4.99
C PRO A 409 7.12 8.49 3.61
N SER A 410 6.19 7.74 3.02
CA SER A 410 5.52 8.19 1.79
C SER A 410 4.65 9.41 2.09
N PHE A 411 5.08 10.57 1.59
CA PHE A 411 4.31 11.82 1.71
C PHE A 411 3.17 11.91 0.69
N TYR A 412 3.15 11.04 -0.33
CA TYR A 412 2.03 10.91 -1.24
C TYR A 412 0.72 10.62 -0.48
N ALA A 413 0.80 9.82 0.59
CA ALA A 413 -0.34 9.49 1.44
C ALA A 413 -0.59 10.48 2.59
N LEU A 414 0.01 11.69 2.59
CA LEU A 414 -0.17 12.68 3.68
C LEU A 414 -1.65 12.93 4.03
N ARG A 415 -2.50 13.01 3.00
CA ARG A 415 -3.94 13.26 3.17
C ARG A 415 -4.74 12.02 3.60
N GLN A 416 -4.14 10.83 3.51
CA GLN A 416 -4.69 9.55 3.94
C GLN A 416 -4.15 9.13 5.32
N ASN A 417 -3.00 9.67 5.74
CA ASN A 417 -2.43 9.44 7.05
C ASN A 417 -2.61 10.65 7.98
N PRO A 418 -3.66 10.66 8.82
CA PRO A 418 -3.87 11.74 9.76
C PRO A 418 -2.72 11.90 10.77
N HIS A 419 -1.93 10.86 11.06
CA HIS A 419 -0.83 10.92 12.02
C HIS A 419 0.42 11.60 11.46
N ILE A 420 0.87 11.24 10.25
CA ILE A 420 2.01 11.93 9.61
C ILE A 420 1.63 13.38 9.34
N GLY A 421 0.42 13.62 8.83
CA GLY A 421 -0.11 14.97 8.63
C GLY A 421 -0.11 15.77 9.94
N SER A 422 -0.57 15.17 11.04
CA SER A 422 -0.55 15.84 12.36
C SER A 422 0.87 16.17 12.83
N ILE A 423 1.81 15.22 12.78
CA ILE A 423 3.21 15.45 13.19
C ILE A 423 3.83 16.57 12.36
N LEU A 424 3.68 16.51 11.04
CA LEU A 424 4.24 17.49 10.12
C LEU A 424 3.61 18.87 10.33
N CYS A 425 2.27 18.98 10.29
CA CYS A 425 1.57 20.25 10.44
C CYS A 425 1.76 20.90 11.82
N SER A 426 1.91 20.11 12.89
CA SER A 426 2.16 20.64 14.25
C SER A 426 3.49 21.40 14.37
N ARG A 427 4.41 21.21 13.40
CA ARG A 427 5.73 21.84 13.32
C ARG A 427 5.84 22.89 12.21
N LEU A 428 4.75 23.13 11.48
CA LEU A 428 4.67 24.16 10.44
C LEU A 428 3.98 25.41 10.98
N ASN A 429 4.43 26.58 10.53
CA ASN A 429 3.70 27.83 10.70
C ASN A 429 2.53 27.92 9.70
N LEU A 430 1.64 28.90 9.87
CA LEU A 430 0.44 29.05 9.03
C LEU A 430 0.73 29.23 7.54
N GLU A 431 1.80 29.94 7.19
CA GLU A 431 2.20 30.16 5.79
C GLU A 431 2.72 28.85 5.16
N GLN A 432 3.50 28.08 5.91
CA GLN A 432 3.98 26.78 5.46
C GLN A 432 2.86 25.74 5.37
N GLN A 433 1.89 25.76 6.29
CA GLN A 433 0.71 24.90 6.21
C GLN A 433 -0.11 25.22 4.95
N ALA A 434 -0.37 26.50 4.69
CA ALA A 434 -1.05 26.91 3.46
C ALA A 434 -0.27 26.50 2.20
N ALA A 435 1.06 26.65 2.20
CA ALA A 435 1.91 26.22 1.09
C ALA A 435 1.91 24.69 0.90
N LEU A 436 1.86 23.91 1.99
CA LEU A 436 1.71 22.46 1.95
C LEU A 436 0.34 22.07 1.38
N ASP A 437 -0.74 22.72 1.82
CA ASP A 437 -2.10 22.49 1.34
C ASP A 437 -2.24 22.83 -0.17
N ASP A 438 -1.42 23.77 -0.65
CA ASP A 438 -1.31 24.17 -2.06
C ASP A 438 -0.37 23.28 -2.91
N ASP A 439 0.13 22.18 -2.35
CA ASP A 439 1.05 21.21 -2.96
C ASP A 439 2.43 21.80 -3.31
N ALA A 440 2.82 22.92 -2.70
CA ALA A 440 4.07 23.63 -3.03
C ALA A 440 5.34 22.81 -2.73
N TYR A 441 5.24 21.78 -1.89
CA TYR A 441 6.34 20.92 -1.48
C TYR A 441 6.27 19.50 -2.07
N ASP A 442 5.24 19.14 -2.83
CA ASP A 442 5.00 17.76 -3.27
C ASP A 442 6.18 17.18 -4.06
N ASP A 443 6.70 17.92 -5.06
CA ASP A 443 7.85 17.49 -5.86
C ASP A 443 9.12 17.31 -5.02
N ALA A 444 9.27 18.13 -3.97
CA ALA A 444 10.42 18.05 -3.08
C ALA A 444 10.30 16.85 -2.13
N LEU A 445 9.10 16.62 -1.58
CA LEU A 445 8.80 15.51 -0.68
C LEU A 445 8.81 14.17 -1.41
N SER A 446 8.33 14.11 -2.65
CA SER A 446 8.31 12.88 -3.46
C SER A 446 9.71 12.42 -3.89
N ARG A 447 10.68 13.34 -3.90
CA ARG A 447 12.09 13.04 -4.21
C ARG A 447 12.94 12.85 -2.95
N LEU A 448 12.35 12.93 -1.76
CA LEU A 448 13.07 12.79 -0.52
C LEU A 448 13.34 11.32 -0.24
N GLY A 449 14.62 10.95 -0.19
CA GLY A 449 15.06 9.59 0.10
C GLY A 449 16.44 9.32 -0.49
N PHE A 450 17.02 8.19 -0.11
CA PHE A 450 18.24 7.69 -0.73
C PHE A 450 17.91 6.86 -1.97
N ALA A 451 18.89 6.70 -2.85
CA ALA A 451 18.74 5.95 -4.10
C ALA A 451 18.19 4.53 -3.82
N GLN A 452 17.26 4.09 -4.66
CA GLN A 452 16.72 2.74 -4.64
C GLN A 452 17.28 1.99 -5.83
N TYR A 453 17.68 0.74 -5.59
CA TYR A 453 18.24 -0.14 -6.61
C TYR A 453 17.43 -1.43 -6.66
N TYR A 454 17.44 -2.05 -7.82
CA TYR A 454 16.85 -3.37 -7.99
C TYR A 454 17.59 -4.39 -7.13
N ALA A 455 16.86 -5.41 -6.70
CA ALA A 455 17.38 -6.51 -5.91
C ALA A 455 18.64 -7.17 -6.47
N TRP A 456 18.68 -7.39 -7.79
CA TRP A 456 19.84 -7.99 -8.44
C TRP A 456 21.06 -7.07 -8.39
N GLN A 457 20.87 -5.75 -8.47
CA GLN A 457 21.95 -4.76 -8.31
C GLN A 457 22.48 -4.82 -6.88
N LEU A 458 21.59 -4.86 -5.88
CA LEU A 458 21.98 -4.96 -4.46
C LEU A 458 22.75 -6.26 -4.17
N ARG A 459 22.37 -7.39 -4.78
CA ARG A 459 23.14 -8.65 -4.68
C ARG A 459 24.54 -8.50 -5.24
N GLN A 460 24.68 -7.92 -6.44
CA GLN A 460 25.97 -7.69 -7.06
C GLN A 460 26.85 -6.73 -6.24
N LEU A 461 26.27 -5.69 -5.64
CA LEU A 461 26.99 -4.84 -4.68
C LEU A 461 27.45 -5.64 -3.44
N GLY A 462 26.63 -6.56 -2.94
CA GLY A 462 26.98 -7.44 -1.82
C GLY A 462 28.15 -8.38 -2.13
N GLU A 463 28.14 -9.01 -3.31
CA GLU A 463 29.25 -9.84 -3.82
C GLU A 463 30.57 -9.06 -3.90
N LEU A 464 30.48 -7.78 -4.28
CA LEU A 464 31.61 -6.85 -4.34
C LEU A 464 31.93 -6.16 -3.00
N ASN A 465 31.14 -6.42 -1.95
CA ASN A 465 31.21 -5.77 -0.64
C ASN A 465 31.17 -4.23 -0.71
N LEU A 466 30.34 -3.70 -1.60
CA LEU A 466 30.18 -2.27 -1.89
C LEU A 466 29.01 -1.66 -1.12
N LEU A 467 29.22 -1.37 0.15
CA LEU A 467 28.26 -0.69 1.03
C LEU A 467 28.29 0.85 0.86
N PRO A 468 27.30 1.59 1.39
CA PRO A 468 27.39 3.04 1.49
C PRO A 468 28.67 3.52 2.16
N GLY A 469 29.32 4.52 1.58
CA GLY A 469 30.62 5.04 2.02
C GLY A 469 31.83 4.17 1.67
N SER A 470 31.66 3.05 0.94
CA SER A 470 32.79 2.29 0.41
C SER A 470 33.54 3.08 -0.67
N LYS A 471 34.85 2.85 -0.78
CA LYS A 471 35.64 3.29 -1.94
C LYS A 471 35.51 2.26 -3.06
N THR A 472 35.37 2.73 -4.29
CA THR A 472 35.27 1.87 -5.49
C THR A 472 36.56 1.87 -6.28
N THR A 473 36.86 0.75 -6.95
CA THR A 473 37.85 0.72 -8.04
C THR A 473 37.28 1.38 -9.30
N GLU A 474 38.13 1.67 -10.28
CA GLU A 474 37.68 2.20 -11.59
C GLU A 474 36.72 1.23 -12.30
N GLU A 475 36.97 -0.08 -12.21
CA GLU A 475 36.12 -1.12 -12.80
C GLU A 475 34.74 -1.19 -12.13
N GLN A 476 34.70 -1.13 -10.80
CA GLN A 476 33.43 -1.13 -10.06
C GLN A 476 32.62 0.14 -10.36
N LEU A 477 33.29 1.29 -10.44
CA LEU A 477 32.65 2.55 -10.77
C LEU A 477 32.06 2.55 -12.19
N ALA A 478 32.82 2.00 -13.16
CA ALA A 478 32.35 1.83 -14.53
C ALA A 478 31.11 0.93 -14.58
N TRP A 479 31.15 -0.22 -13.91
CA TRP A 479 30.01 -1.14 -13.81
C TRP A 479 28.77 -0.46 -13.20
N MET A 480 28.92 0.25 -12.09
CA MET A 480 27.79 0.96 -11.46
C MET A 480 27.21 2.06 -12.36
N THR A 481 28.05 2.73 -13.16
CA THR A 481 27.61 3.73 -14.13
C THR A 481 26.88 3.09 -15.31
N GLU A 482 27.38 1.96 -15.82
CA GLU A 482 26.76 1.20 -16.92
C GLU A 482 25.39 0.60 -16.55
N ASN A 483 25.15 0.38 -15.26
CA ASN A 483 23.89 -0.14 -14.72
C ASN A 483 23.00 0.96 -14.12
N ASP A 484 23.21 2.22 -14.52
CA ASP A 484 22.41 3.40 -14.11
C ASP A 484 22.31 3.62 -12.58
N MET A 485 23.27 3.10 -11.81
CA MET A 485 23.29 3.27 -10.35
C MET A 485 23.98 4.58 -9.93
N LEU A 486 24.91 5.07 -10.76
CA LEU A 486 25.64 6.31 -10.55
C LEU A 486 25.63 7.17 -11.81
N PRO A 487 25.63 8.51 -11.68
CA PRO A 487 25.69 9.39 -12.83
C PRO A 487 27.02 9.28 -13.58
N SER A 488 26.99 9.46 -14.89
CA SER A 488 28.20 9.53 -15.71
C SER A 488 29.15 10.62 -15.19
N GLY A 489 30.38 10.23 -14.83
CA GLY A 489 31.39 11.15 -14.29
C GLY A 489 31.38 11.31 -12.77
N PHE A 490 30.75 10.39 -12.03
CA PHE A 490 30.91 10.30 -10.58
C PHE A 490 32.42 10.25 -10.20
N PRO A 491 32.92 11.07 -9.26
CA PRO A 491 34.35 11.17 -9.01
C PRO A 491 34.92 9.91 -8.34
N SER A 492 36.03 9.37 -8.86
CA SER A 492 36.64 8.12 -8.37
C SER A 492 37.15 8.16 -6.92
N GLU A 493 37.46 9.35 -6.41
CA GLU A 493 37.91 9.54 -5.02
C GLU A 493 36.75 9.70 -4.02
N THR A 494 35.53 9.88 -4.53
CA THR A 494 34.35 10.06 -3.68
C THR A 494 33.83 8.70 -3.22
N PRO A 495 33.61 8.49 -1.92
CA PRO A 495 32.95 7.29 -1.43
C PRO A 495 31.54 7.13 -2.01
N LEU A 496 31.04 5.89 -2.09
CA LEU A 496 29.69 5.63 -2.55
C LEU A 496 28.65 6.43 -1.76
N PRO A 497 27.64 7.01 -2.44
CA PRO A 497 26.57 7.72 -1.76
C PRO A 497 25.72 6.75 -0.94
N GLU A 498 24.87 7.31 -0.09
CA GLU A 498 23.82 6.55 0.60
C GLU A 498 22.80 6.00 -0.42
N TYR A 499 22.40 4.76 -0.21
CA TYR A 499 21.36 4.07 -0.98
C TYR A 499 20.63 3.09 -0.07
N GLN A 500 19.41 2.70 -0.44
CA GLN A 500 18.56 1.86 0.40
C GLN A 500 19.01 0.39 0.38
N GLY A 501 19.02 -0.24 1.56
CA GLY A 501 19.24 -1.67 1.69
C GLY A 501 18.06 -2.53 1.18
N ILE A 502 18.28 -3.85 1.09
CA ILE A 502 17.28 -4.81 0.60
C ILE A 502 16.16 -5.08 1.62
N ALA A 503 16.47 -4.93 2.90
CA ALA A 503 15.55 -5.09 4.00
C ALA A 503 15.83 -4.04 5.07
N ARG A 504 14.87 -3.82 5.97
CA ARG A 504 15.04 -2.87 7.08
C ARG A 504 14.17 -3.17 8.28
N VAL A 505 14.57 -2.64 9.42
CA VAL A 505 13.80 -2.59 10.67
C VAL A 505 13.40 -1.14 10.96
N ASN A 506 12.22 -0.93 11.53
CA ASN A 506 11.64 0.39 11.80
C ASN A 506 11.62 1.27 10.53
N GLY A 507 11.23 0.66 9.42
CA GLY A 507 11.03 1.35 8.15
C GLY A 507 9.69 2.11 8.11
N CYS A 508 9.40 2.69 6.95
CA CYS A 508 8.07 3.17 6.59
C CYS A 508 7.55 2.28 5.46
N GLY A 509 6.39 1.66 5.66
CA GLY A 509 5.71 0.90 4.61
C GLY A 509 4.85 1.80 3.72
N PHE A 510 4.44 1.31 2.55
CA PHE A 510 3.44 1.98 1.71
C PHE A 510 2.77 0.97 0.79
N SER A 511 1.49 0.67 1.05
CA SER A 511 0.64 0.05 0.04
C SER A 511 -0.02 1.17 -0.77
N GLN A 512 -0.18 0.99 -2.08
CA GLN A 512 -0.71 1.99 -3.03
C GLN A 512 -2.01 2.73 -2.60
N HIS A 513 -2.71 2.24 -1.58
CA HIS A 513 -3.96 2.80 -1.06
C HIS A 513 -3.93 3.19 0.43
N GLU A 514 -3.09 2.58 1.28
CA GLU A 514 -3.00 2.88 2.72
C GLU A 514 -1.64 2.50 3.31
N LEU A 515 -1.23 3.13 4.41
CA LEU A 515 0.00 2.75 5.08
C LEU A 515 -0.18 1.44 5.87
N PRO A 516 0.80 0.53 5.85
CA PRO A 516 0.75 -0.73 6.57
C PRO A 516 0.38 -0.59 8.06
N GLU A 517 0.89 0.44 8.74
CA GLU A 517 0.57 0.72 10.16
C GLU A 517 -0.89 1.10 10.39
N LEU A 518 -1.52 1.80 9.44
CA LEU A 518 -2.94 2.15 9.49
C LEU A 518 -3.80 0.90 9.30
N GLN A 519 -3.45 0.04 8.34
CA GLN A 519 -4.13 -1.23 8.13
C GLN A 519 -4.06 -2.14 9.37
N ALA A 520 -2.89 -2.18 10.02
CA ALA A 520 -2.71 -2.91 11.27
C ALA A 520 -3.62 -2.38 12.39
N ALA A 521 -3.69 -1.05 12.56
CA ALA A 521 -4.56 -0.41 13.54
C ALA A 521 -6.05 -0.67 13.25
N GLN A 522 -6.49 -0.58 12.00
CA GLN A 522 -7.87 -0.89 11.62
C GLN A 522 -8.22 -2.36 11.90
N LYS A 523 -7.33 -3.30 11.58
CA LYS A 523 -7.61 -4.74 11.69
C LYS A 523 -7.44 -5.29 13.10
N LEU A 524 -6.45 -4.80 13.85
CA LEU A 524 -6.09 -5.31 15.16
C LEU A 524 -6.44 -4.36 16.31
N GLY A 525 -6.86 -3.13 16.02
CA GLY A 525 -7.21 -2.10 17.00
C GLY A 525 -6.02 -1.26 17.49
N GLY A 526 -6.31 -0.15 18.19
CA GLY A 526 -5.33 0.82 18.66
C GLY A 526 -5.11 1.98 17.68
N ASP A 527 -4.16 2.85 17.99
CA ASP A 527 -3.81 4.01 17.15
C ASP A 527 -2.68 3.66 16.17
N ALA A 528 -2.73 4.13 14.92
CA ALA A 528 -1.71 3.77 13.91
C ALA A 528 -0.28 4.20 14.30
N GLN A 529 -0.15 5.26 15.10
CA GLN A 529 1.15 5.72 15.64
C GLN A 529 1.80 4.72 16.60
N ASP A 530 1.02 3.79 17.15
CA ASP A 530 1.49 2.76 18.08
C ASP A 530 1.93 1.49 17.35
N TRP A 531 1.67 1.40 16.04
CA TRP A 531 2.15 0.34 15.17
C TRP A 531 3.43 0.79 14.46
N LEU A 532 4.36 -0.14 14.29
CA LEU A 532 5.59 0.09 13.54
C LEU A 532 5.93 -1.10 12.64
N VAL A 533 6.59 -0.81 11.54
CA VAL A 533 7.17 -1.84 10.67
C VAL A 533 8.37 -2.46 11.40
N LEU A 534 8.14 -3.63 11.99
CA LEU A 534 9.17 -4.42 12.65
C LEU A 534 10.24 -4.86 11.67
N PHE A 535 9.83 -5.36 10.51
CA PHE A 535 10.74 -5.79 9.45
C PHE A 535 10.08 -5.59 8.09
N GLN A 536 10.84 -5.03 7.16
CA GLN A 536 10.44 -4.82 5.77
C GLN A 536 11.47 -5.45 4.86
N VAL A 537 11.04 -6.09 3.77
CA VAL A 537 11.95 -6.69 2.79
C VAL A 537 11.40 -6.59 1.39
N CYS A 538 12.27 -6.18 0.46
CA CYS A 538 11.98 -6.19 -0.97
C CYS A 538 12.08 -7.62 -1.52
N LEU A 539 11.04 -8.04 -2.24
CA LEU A 539 10.90 -9.39 -2.79
C LEU A 539 11.19 -9.44 -4.28
N ASP A 540 11.00 -8.31 -4.98
CA ASP A 540 11.32 -8.13 -6.40
C ASP A 540 12.71 -8.70 -6.68
N GLY A 541 12.84 -9.60 -7.65
CA GLY A 541 14.09 -10.24 -8.05
C GLY A 541 14.82 -11.02 -6.96
N GLN A 542 14.29 -11.06 -5.73
CA GLN A 542 14.86 -11.80 -4.61
C GLN A 542 14.31 -13.22 -4.53
N PHE A 543 13.00 -13.31 -4.70
CA PHE A 543 12.22 -14.52 -4.59
C PHE A 543 11.35 -14.65 -5.84
N GLN A 544 10.86 -15.84 -6.18
CA GLN A 544 9.97 -16.03 -7.34
C GLN A 544 8.55 -15.45 -7.11
N TRP A 545 8.44 -14.38 -6.33
CA TRP A 545 7.20 -13.66 -6.09
C TRP A 545 7.15 -12.45 -7.02
N ASP A 546 5.94 -12.09 -7.44
CA ASP A 546 5.69 -10.85 -8.17
C ASP A 546 6.23 -9.63 -7.39
N ASP A 547 6.63 -8.59 -8.11
CA ASP A 547 7.30 -7.39 -7.62
C ASP A 547 6.59 -6.80 -6.39
N GLY A 548 7.17 -6.95 -5.19
CA GLY A 548 6.52 -6.49 -3.97
C GLY A 548 7.42 -6.31 -2.76
N ILE A 549 6.88 -5.68 -1.72
CA ILE A 549 7.55 -5.40 -0.44
C ILE A 549 6.72 -6.03 0.69
N LEU A 550 7.31 -6.97 1.43
CA LEU A 550 6.69 -7.46 2.67
C LEU A 550 6.93 -6.50 3.81
N ASN A 551 5.89 -6.26 4.60
CA ASN A 551 5.95 -5.53 5.86
C ASN A 551 5.40 -6.40 6.99
N PHE A 552 6.25 -6.70 7.98
CA PHE A 552 5.86 -7.27 9.26
C PHE A 552 5.69 -6.13 10.26
N ILE A 553 4.51 -6.04 10.88
CA ILE A 553 4.09 -4.91 11.70
C ILE A 553 3.74 -5.40 13.09
N ILE A 554 4.25 -4.67 14.08
CA ILE A 554 4.04 -4.98 15.50
C ILE A 554 3.54 -3.73 16.22
N HIS A 555 2.69 -3.94 17.22
CA HIS A 555 2.34 -2.88 18.16
C HIS A 555 3.49 -2.65 19.14
N ARG A 556 3.81 -1.39 19.45
CA ARG A 556 4.95 -1.04 20.32
C ARG A 556 4.90 -1.67 21.71
N THR A 557 3.71 -1.86 22.28
CA THR A 557 3.57 -2.53 23.59
C THR A 557 3.86 -4.02 23.50
N ASP A 558 3.52 -4.63 22.37
CA ASP A 558 3.79 -6.05 22.13
C ASP A 558 5.31 -6.22 21.89
N LEU A 559 5.95 -5.31 21.16
CA LEU A 559 7.41 -5.26 21.05
C LEU A 559 8.10 -5.09 22.41
N ALA A 560 7.67 -4.12 23.22
CA ALA A 560 8.22 -3.88 24.56
C ALA A 560 8.02 -5.07 25.50
N ALA A 561 6.93 -5.83 25.34
CA ALA A 561 6.64 -7.05 26.07
C ALA A 561 7.26 -8.31 25.44
N GLN A 562 8.01 -8.18 24.34
CA GLN A 562 8.56 -9.30 23.55
C GLN A 562 7.51 -10.32 23.11
N ARG A 563 6.31 -9.83 22.78
CA ARG A 563 5.16 -10.61 22.33
C ARG A 563 5.03 -10.55 20.82
N PHE A 564 5.45 -11.62 20.16
CA PHE A 564 5.47 -11.72 18.69
C PHE A 564 4.33 -12.60 18.14
N ASP A 565 3.33 -12.92 18.95
CA ASP A 565 2.13 -13.67 18.57
C ASP A 565 1.10 -12.81 17.82
N ARG A 566 1.20 -11.48 17.92
CA ARG A 566 0.27 -10.52 17.31
C ARG A 566 0.98 -9.65 16.26
N ILE A 567 1.34 -10.30 15.16
CA ILE A 567 1.96 -9.64 14.00
C ILE A 567 0.91 -9.41 12.93
N PHE A 568 0.84 -8.19 12.43
CA PHE A 568 0.14 -7.90 11.18
C PHE A 568 1.15 -7.96 10.03
N MET A 569 0.68 -8.39 8.87
CA MET A 569 1.54 -8.48 7.70
C MET A 569 0.76 -8.02 6.47
N VAL A 570 1.43 -7.28 5.61
CA VAL A 570 0.93 -6.86 4.30
C VAL A 570 2.06 -6.94 3.29
N CYS A 571 1.72 -7.40 2.09
CA CYS A 571 2.58 -7.33 0.92
C CYS A 571 2.10 -6.15 0.08
N ASP A 572 2.99 -5.19 -0.15
CA ASP A 572 2.76 -4.08 -1.07
C ASP A 572 3.21 -4.54 -2.46
N TYR A 573 2.44 -4.20 -3.50
CA TYR A 573 2.79 -4.40 -4.92
C TYR A 573 2.86 -3.04 -5.62
#